data_AF-A0A4S8SGE8-F1
#
_entry.id   AF-A0A4S8SGE8-F1
#
_cell.length_a   1.000
_cell.length_b   1.000
_cell.length_c   1.000
_cell.angle_alpha   90.00
_cell.angle_beta   90.00
_cell.angle_gamma   90.00
#
_symmetry.space_group_name_H-M   'P 1'
#
loop_
_entity.id
_entity.type
_entity.pdbx_description
1 polymer ?
#
loop_
_entity_poly.entity_id
_entity_poly.type
_entity_poly.pdbx_seq_one_letter_code
_entity_poly.pdbx_strand_id
1 'polypeptide(L)'
;MGGIDVISFDMLLHSYHLLLFNDPRRDFRRVVAINESKPATAGEVKSAVSDVHDHQDESTTPQYVDQSYPAKWSERLPWIGTLLHSMRFVDWKIGVPSHDSRQPDRHPNPPSHLRFILTAILRTLTGFVVVDLTSAWTQQDPYFKAFGVSVDSPLPNTGLITLIPPRLLRCTIMALQVWATVGQQFQLPCCLPVALHWAGYLSDPWSPHLWPTFFGSFRGVFTTQNLGAVRNFWGRYWHQTLRHYCSGPGVWIADFTHLPRRSYYRYFLLAATTFFFSGIVHIGLVPPEPAFAVKSANEIRWLILKFFWAQPLGFAFEMVVSRVLRGLDTPKPIYVMLNIVWFAAWCCLVLPLLGEAGRNLGYWRVWPIPLSPWQGVTRGKWLPWYA
;
A
#
# COMPACT_ATOMS: atom_id res chain seq x y z
N MET A 1 -9.21 -0.05 28.20
CA MET A 1 -9.02 -1.01 27.10
C MET A 1 -7.54 -1.01 26.76
N GLY A 2 -6.85 -2.14 26.96
CA GLY A 2 -5.48 -2.31 26.47
C GLY A 2 -5.45 -2.00 24.97
N GLY A 3 -4.39 -1.33 24.50
CA GLY A 3 -4.30 -0.93 23.10
C GLY A 3 -4.42 -2.15 22.19
N ILE A 4 -5.29 -2.07 21.18
CA ILE A 4 -5.27 -3.00 20.05
C ILE A 4 -3.92 -2.78 19.37
N ASP A 5 -3.05 -3.78 19.28
CA ASP A 5 -1.81 -3.63 18.50
C ASP A 5 -2.06 -3.96 17.02
N VAL A 6 -1.25 -3.37 16.14
CA VAL A 6 -1.38 -3.49 14.68
C VAL A 6 -1.30 -4.95 14.22
N ILE A 7 -0.38 -5.72 14.81
CA ILE A 7 -0.09 -7.10 14.38
C ILE A 7 -1.28 -8.00 14.71
N SER A 8 -1.80 -7.93 15.93
CA SER A 8 -2.95 -8.73 16.35
C SER A 8 -4.18 -8.45 15.50
N PHE A 9 -4.43 -7.19 15.15
CA PHE A 9 -5.59 -6.84 14.32
C PHE A 9 -5.41 -7.25 12.85
N ASP A 10 -4.20 -7.13 12.30
CA ASP A 10 -3.90 -7.64 10.96
C ASP A 10 -4.09 -9.15 10.89
N MET A 11 -3.68 -9.90 11.91
CA MET A 11 -3.89 -11.35 11.99
C MET A 11 -5.38 -11.70 12.13
N LEU A 12 -6.14 -10.90 12.87
CA LEU A 12 -7.59 -11.06 12.97
C LEU A 12 -8.27 -10.85 11.60
N LEU A 13 -7.87 -9.82 10.84
CA LEU A 13 -8.39 -9.57 9.50
C LEU A 13 -8.04 -10.70 8.52
N HIS A 14 -6.81 -11.21 8.56
CA HIS A 14 -6.42 -12.39 7.79
C HIS A 14 -7.31 -13.60 8.15
N SER A 15 -7.52 -13.84 9.45
CA SER A 15 -8.31 -14.96 9.94
C SER A 15 -9.77 -14.86 9.52
N TYR A 16 -10.39 -13.68 9.64
CA TYR A 16 -11.76 -13.45 9.16
C TYR A 16 -11.87 -13.60 7.64
N HIS A 17 -10.89 -13.08 6.89
CA HIS A 17 -10.89 -13.24 5.43
C HIS A 17 -10.85 -14.72 5.01
N LEU A 18 -10.01 -15.54 5.68
CA LEU A 18 -9.78 -16.94 5.32
C LEU A 18 -10.77 -17.93 5.95
N LEU A 19 -11.45 -17.58 7.04
CA LEU A 19 -12.28 -18.53 7.78
C LEU A 19 -13.75 -18.13 7.89
N LEU A 20 -14.06 -16.84 7.80
CA LEU A 20 -15.42 -16.33 7.96
C LEU A 20 -16.04 -15.94 6.62
N PHE A 21 -15.29 -15.20 5.78
CA PHE A 21 -15.83 -14.64 4.54
C PHE A 21 -15.58 -15.50 3.31
N ASN A 22 -14.62 -16.42 3.37
CA ASN A 22 -14.30 -17.34 2.28
C ASN A 22 -14.03 -18.74 2.86
N ASP A 23 -14.17 -19.76 2.01
CA ASP A 23 -13.66 -21.09 2.28
C ASP A 23 -12.47 -21.38 1.34
N PRO A 24 -11.21 -21.23 1.80
CA PRO A 24 -10.03 -21.46 0.98
C PRO A 24 -9.99 -22.84 0.34
N ARG A 25 -10.64 -23.85 0.93
CA ARG A 25 -10.64 -25.21 0.37
C ARG A 25 -11.48 -25.27 -0.92
N ARG A 26 -12.51 -24.44 -1.01
CA ARG A 26 -13.46 -24.40 -2.12
C ARG A 26 -13.16 -23.29 -3.10
N ASP A 27 -12.86 -22.10 -2.57
CA ASP A 27 -12.84 -20.86 -3.33
C ASP A 27 -11.45 -20.53 -3.87
N PHE A 28 -10.39 -21.06 -3.25
CA PHE A 28 -9.01 -20.67 -3.58
C PHE A 28 -8.33 -21.72 -4.47
N ARG A 29 -7.57 -21.24 -5.45
CA ARG A 29 -6.72 -22.08 -6.31
C ARG A 29 -5.34 -21.44 -6.39
N ARG A 30 -4.30 -22.23 -6.10
CA ARG A 30 -2.92 -21.77 -6.26
C ARG A 30 -2.53 -21.91 -7.73
N VAL A 31 -1.92 -20.89 -8.31
CA VAL A 31 -1.43 -20.91 -9.69
C VAL A 31 0.04 -21.26 -9.67
N VAL A 32 0.42 -22.38 -10.29
CA VAL A 32 1.78 -22.94 -10.22
C VAL A 32 2.33 -23.16 -11.63
N ALA A 33 3.61 -22.87 -11.87
CA ALA A 33 4.25 -23.16 -13.15
C ALA A 33 4.40 -24.68 -13.35
N ILE A 34 4.19 -25.18 -14.56
CA ILE A 34 4.27 -26.63 -14.87
C ILE A 34 5.64 -27.22 -14.52
N ASN A 35 6.72 -26.46 -14.65
CA ASN A 35 8.08 -26.93 -14.30
C ASN A 35 8.31 -27.03 -12.78
N GLU A 36 7.56 -26.29 -11.95
CA GLU A 36 7.58 -26.41 -10.49
C GLU A 36 6.63 -27.49 -9.96
N SER A 37 5.74 -28.02 -10.82
CA SER A 37 4.70 -28.98 -10.42
C SER A 37 5.19 -30.43 -10.27
N LYS A 38 6.44 -30.73 -10.66
CA LYS A 38 7.04 -32.05 -10.44
C LYS A 38 7.71 -32.10 -9.06
N PRO A 39 7.26 -32.97 -8.14
CA PRO A 39 8.08 -33.32 -7.00
C PRO A 39 9.34 -34.01 -7.51
N ALA A 40 10.49 -33.68 -6.92
CA ALA A 40 11.70 -34.48 -7.08
C ALA A 40 11.48 -35.85 -6.42
N THR A 41 10.87 -36.78 -7.15
CA THR A 41 10.79 -38.18 -6.79
C THR A 41 11.07 -39.01 -8.04
N ALA A 42 12.11 -39.84 -7.91
CA ALA A 42 12.51 -40.84 -8.87
C ALA A 42 11.39 -41.85 -9.16
N GLY A 43 11.34 -42.33 -10.40
CA GLY A 43 10.67 -43.59 -10.77
C GLY A 43 9.42 -43.43 -11.63
N GLU A 44 9.49 -44.07 -12.80
CA GLU A 44 8.39 -44.48 -13.69
C GLU A 44 7.76 -43.44 -14.64
N VAL A 45 8.29 -43.43 -15.87
CA VAL A 45 7.48 -43.19 -17.07
C VAL A 45 7.50 -44.48 -17.91
N LYS A 46 6.39 -45.20 -17.91
CA LYS A 46 6.02 -46.08 -19.02
C LYS A 46 4.86 -45.44 -19.77
N SER A 47 5.21 -44.98 -20.96
CA SER A 47 4.47 -44.96 -22.23
C SER A 47 2.94 -44.97 -22.18
N ALA A 48 2.32 -43.90 -22.68
CA ALA A 48 1.44 -43.94 -23.84
C ALA A 48 0.92 -42.52 -24.15
N VAL A 49 1.28 -41.97 -25.31
CA VAL A 49 0.38 -41.61 -26.42
C VAL A 49 1.20 -40.81 -27.43
N SER A 50 1.23 -41.35 -28.63
CA SER A 50 1.86 -40.87 -29.85
C SER A 50 1.02 -39.81 -30.57
N ASP A 51 1.75 -38.95 -31.28
CA ASP A 51 1.41 -38.18 -32.49
C ASP A 51 0.37 -37.06 -32.41
N VAL A 52 0.83 -35.83 -32.70
CA VAL A 52 0.44 -35.07 -33.91
C VAL A 52 1.21 -33.72 -33.97
N HIS A 53 1.92 -33.55 -35.10
CA HIS A 53 2.33 -32.34 -35.83
C HIS A 53 3.00 -31.13 -35.15
N ASP A 54 4.29 -30.97 -35.49
CA ASP A 54 4.94 -29.80 -36.08
C ASP A 54 4.10 -28.51 -36.15
N HIS A 55 4.33 -27.60 -35.21
CA HIS A 55 4.33 -26.16 -35.44
C HIS A 55 5.26 -25.48 -34.43
N GLN A 56 6.33 -24.89 -34.97
CA GLN A 56 7.13 -23.87 -34.34
C GLN A 56 6.24 -22.70 -33.89
N ASP A 57 6.02 -22.60 -32.58
CA ASP A 57 5.95 -21.33 -31.85
C ASP A 57 6.06 -21.65 -30.36
N GLU A 58 7.28 -21.90 -29.87
CA GLU A 58 7.56 -21.90 -28.44
C GLU A 58 7.41 -20.47 -27.92
N SER A 59 6.17 -20.10 -27.62
CA SER A 59 5.89 -19.05 -26.66
C SER A 59 6.68 -19.40 -25.40
N THR A 60 7.75 -18.66 -25.13
CA THR A 60 8.58 -18.68 -23.91
C THR A 60 7.80 -18.33 -22.64
N THR A 61 6.46 -18.26 -22.72
CA THR A 61 5.57 -18.06 -21.60
C THR A 61 5.46 -19.34 -20.79
N PRO A 62 5.81 -19.32 -19.48
CA PRO A 62 5.61 -20.47 -18.62
C PRO A 62 4.14 -20.88 -18.65
N GLN A 63 3.87 -22.16 -18.88
CA GLN A 63 2.52 -22.70 -18.71
C GLN A 63 2.21 -22.81 -17.21
N TYR A 64 1.01 -22.40 -16.82
CA TYR A 64 0.55 -22.41 -15.43
C TYR A 64 -0.65 -23.34 -15.27
N VAL A 65 -0.72 -24.01 -14.12
CA VAL A 65 -1.83 -24.90 -13.72
C VAL A 65 -2.44 -24.46 -12.40
N ASP A 66 -3.75 -24.63 -12.30
CA ASP A 66 -4.51 -24.35 -11.07
C ASP A 66 -4.43 -25.56 -10.13
N GLN A 67 -3.72 -25.40 -9.03
CA GLN A 67 -3.66 -26.36 -7.93
C GLN A 67 -4.80 -26.10 -6.93
N SER A 68 -5.74 -27.04 -6.89
CA SER A 68 -6.83 -27.07 -5.89
C SER A 68 -6.32 -27.50 -4.51
N TYR A 69 -7.18 -27.41 -3.49
CA TYR A 69 -6.85 -27.88 -2.14
C TYR A 69 -6.41 -29.36 -2.17
N PRO A 70 -5.20 -29.71 -1.67
CA PRO A 70 -4.67 -31.06 -1.83
C PRO A 70 -5.46 -32.12 -1.06
N ALA A 71 -5.68 -33.27 -1.71
CA ALA A 71 -6.32 -34.42 -1.07
C ALA A 71 -5.42 -35.02 0.02
N LYS A 72 -4.11 -35.13 -0.24
CA LYS A 72 -3.13 -35.75 0.66
C LYS A 72 -2.72 -34.79 1.78
N TRP A 73 -2.64 -35.32 3.00
CA TRP A 73 -2.26 -34.54 4.19
C TRP A 73 -0.86 -33.91 4.09
N SER A 74 0.11 -34.63 3.55
CA SER A 74 1.50 -34.15 3.39
C SER A 74 1.61 -32.91 2.49
N GLU A 75 0.71 -32.76 1.52
CA GLU A 75 0.68 -31.63 0.58
C GLU A 75 -0.13 -30.44 1.13
N ARG A 76 -1.01 -30.68 2.11
CA ARG A 76 -1.85 -29.63 2.71
C ARG A 76 -1.04 -28.61 3.50
N LEU A 77 -0.07 -29.05 4.31
CA LEU A 77 0.72 -28.12 5.13
C LEU A 77 1.54 -27.13 4.29
N PRO A 78 2.30 -27.56 3.27
CA PRO A 78 2.95 -26.63 2.34
C PRO A 78 1.96 -25.72 1.62
N TRP A 79 0.82 -26.25 1.17
CA TRP A 79 -0.21 -25.46 0.49
C TRP A 79 -0.77 -24.35 1.41
N ILE A 80 -1.14 -24.69 2.65
CA ILE A 80 -1.62 -23.73 3.66
C ILE A 80 -0.51 -22.72 4.00
N GLY A 81 0.73 -23.20 4.18
CA GLY A 81 1.88 -22.36 4.42
C GLY A 81 2.07 -21.31 3.32
N THR A 82 1.99 -21.70 2.06
CA THR A 82 2.09 -20.77 0.93
C THR A 82 0.93 -19.77 0.86
N LEU A 83 -0.27 -20.16 1.30
CA LEU A 83 -1.42 -19.26 1.37
C LEU A 83 -1.23 -18.19 2.45
N LEU A 84 -0.84 -18.59 3.66
CA LEU A 84 -0.69 -17.68 4.80
C LEU A 84 0.42 -16.63 4.60
N HIS A 85 1.45 -16.96 3.82
CA HIS A 85 2.55 -16.03 3.52
C HIS A 85 2.38 -15.30 2.19
N SER A 86 1.35 -15.60 1.40
CA SER A 86 1.14 -14.95 0.11
C SER A 86 0.72 -13.50 0.28
N MET A 87 1.65 -12.58 0.02
CA MET A 87 1.32 -11.16 -0.02
C MET A 87 0.40 -10.89 -1.22
N ARG A 88 -0.75 -10.25 -0.98
CA ARG A 88 -1.73 -9.85 -2.01
C ARG A 88 -2.27 -10.98 -2.88
N PHE A 89 -2.06 -12.24 -2.52
CA PHE A 89 -2.53 -13.39 -3.30
C PHE A 89 -2.00 -13.44 -4.74
N VAL A 90 -0.74 -13.02 -4.97
CA VAL A 90 -0.12 -12.88 -6.31
C VAL A 90 -0.01 -14.16 -7.15
N ASP A 91 -0.10 -15.33 -6.50
CA ASP A 91 -0.07 -16.64 -7.15
C ASP A 91 -1.36 -17.43 -6.82
N TRP A 92 -2.44 -16.72 -6.54
CA TRP A 92 -3.67 -17.32 -6.01
C TRP A 92 -4.90 -16.74 -6.68
N LYS A 93 -5.79 -17.59 -7.17
CA LYS A 93 -7.18 -17.20 -7.45
C LYS A 93 -7.98 -17.30 -6.17
N ILE A 94 -8.77 -16.29 -5.85
CA ILE A 94 -9.48 -16.12 -4.57
C ILE A 94 -11.00 -15.96 -4.73
N GLY A 95 -11.54 -16.28 -5.91
CA GLY A 95 -12.97 -16.14 -6.21
C GLY A 95 -13.40 -14.72 -6.59
N VAL A 96 -12.44 -13.83 -6.86
CA VAL A 96 -12.70 -12.43 -7.24
C VAL A 96 -12.33 -12.24 -8.72
N PRO A 97 -13.28 -12.14 -9.67
CA PRO A 97 -12.98 -12.16 -11.10
C PRO A 97 -11.96 -11.11 -11.58
N SER A 98 -12.00 -9.89 -11.03
CA SER A 98 -11.06 -8.81 -11.37
C SER A 98 -9.63 -9.03 -10.85
N HIS A 99 -9.48 -9.92 -9.87
CA HIS A 99 -8.20 -10.36 -9.33
C HIS A 99 -7.72 -11.60 -10.08
N ASP A 100 -8.57 -12.62 -10.18
CA ASP A 100 -8.26 -13.95 -10.69
C ASP A 100 -7.89 -13.95 -12.17
N SER A 101 -8.47 -13.03 -12.95
CA SER A 101 -8.13 -12.81 -14.37
C SER A 101 -6.69 -12.32 -14.61
N ARG A 102 -5.99 -11.88 -13.56
CA ARG A 102 -4.62 -11.40 -13.63
C ARG A 102 -3.60 -12.37 -13.03
N GLN A 103 -4.03 -13.57 -12.62
CA GLN A 103 -3.16 -14.52 -11.91
C GLN A 103 -2.43 -15.48 -12.86
N PRO A 104 -1.13 -15.77 -12.63
CA PRO A 104 -0.31 -15.15 -11.59
C PRO A 104 0.02 -13.70 -11.96
N ASP A 105 -0.12 -12.78 -10.99
CA ASP A 105 0.08 -11.33 -11.24
C ASP A 105 1.58 -11.05 -11.28
N ARG A 106 2.22 -11.47 -12.38
CA ARG A 106 3.64 -11.27 -12.65
C ARG A 106 3.83 -9.94 -13.34
N HIS A 107 4.89 -9.23 -12.99
CA HIS A 107 5.21 -7.98 -13.66
C HIS A 107 5.42 -8.23 -15.16
N PRO A 108 4.76 -7.48 -16.07
CA PRO A 108 4.79 -7.75 -17.52
C PRO A 108 6.19 -7.62 -18.16
N ASN A 109 7.18 -7.15 -17.40
CA ASN A 109 8.60 -7.21 -17.71
C ASN A 109 9.35 -7.46 -16.39
N PRO A 110 9.79 -8.68 -16.04
CA PRO A 110 10.50 -8.89 -14.78
C PRO A 110 11.72 -7.95 -14.75
N PRO A 111 11.81 -6.98 -13.82
CA PRO A 111 13.04 -6.23 -13.67
C PRO A 111 14.13 -7.24 -13.32
N SER A 112 15.25 -7.23 -14.05
CA SER A 112 16.39 -8.06 -13.64
C SER A 112 16.70 -7.84 -12.16
N HIS A 113 17.18 -8.87 -11.47
CA HIS A 113 17.49 -8.79 -10.03
C HIS A 113 18.32 -7.55 -9.71
N LEU A 114 19.34 -7.27 -10.53
CA LEU A 114 20.16 -6.06 -10.42
C LEU A 114 19.36 -4.77 -10.58
N ARG A 115 18.49 -4.66 -11.58
CA ARG A 115 17.63 -3.47 -11.78
C ARG A 115 16.69 -3.26 -10.59
N PHE A 116 16.12 -4.33 -10.05
CA PHE A 116 15.29 -4.25 -8.85
C PHE A 116 16.08 -3.72 -7.67
N ILE A 117 17.24 -4.33 -7.38
CA ILE A 117 18.12 -3.95 -6.25
C ILE A 117 18.58 -2.49 -6.39
N LEU A 118 19.06 -2.07 -7.56
CA LEU A 118 19.46 -0.69 -7.80
C LEU A 118 18.29 0.28 -7.62
N THR A 119 17.10 -0.07 -8.11
CA THR A 119 15.90 0.74 -7.93
C THR A 119 15.52 0.87 -6.45
N ALA A 120 15.57 -0.23 -5.71
CA ALA A 120 15.27 -0.23 -4.27
C ALA A 120 16.28 0.61 -3.48
N ILE A 121 17.57 0.52 -3.79
CA ILE A 121 18.63 1.35 -3.18
C ILE A 121 18.40 2.83 -3.50
N LEU A 122 18.22 3.19 -4.77
CA LEU A 122 18.01 4.58 -5.19
C LEU A 122 16.76 5.19 -4.56
N ARG A 123 15.66 4.44 -4.48
CA ARG A 123 14.43 4.88 -3.80
C ARG A 123 14.62 5.02 -2.30
N THR A 124 15.38 4.12 -1.68
CA THR A 124 15.72 4.20 -0.25
C THR A 124 16.54 5.46 0.03
N LEU A 125 17.57 5.72 -0.77
CA LEU A 125 18.40 6.94 -0.67
C LEU A 125 17.55 8.21 -0.88
N THR A 126 16.64 8.19 -1.86
CA THR A 126 15.70 9.30 -2.09
C THR A 126 14.82 9.53 -0.86
N GLY A 127 14.22 8.47 -0.32
CA GLY A 127 13.42 8.55 0.90
C GLY A 127 14.24 9.06 2.09
N PHE A 128 15.51 8.67 2.19
CA PHE A 128 16.41 9.07 3.26
C PHE A 128 16.67 10.58 3.22
N VAL A 129 17.01 11.11 2.04
CA VAL A 129 17.18 12.56 1.82
C VAL A 129 15.88 13.31 2.10
N VAL A 130 14.74 12.79 1.64
CA VAL A 130 13.43 13.40 1.92
C VAL A 130 13.19 13.49 3.43
N VAL A 131 13.39 12.39 4.17
CA VAL A 131 13.20 12.37 5.63
C VAL A 131 14.15 13.33 6.33
N ASP A 132 15.41 13.42 5.91
CA ASP A 132 16.40 14.33 6.48
C ASP A 132 15.95 15.79 6.32
N LEU A 133 15.57 16.18 5.11
CA LEU A 133 15.14 17.54 4.78
C LEU A 133 13.81 17.90 5.44
N THR A 134 12.83 16.98 5.46
CA THR A 134 11.57 17.22 6.16
C THR A 134 11.80 17.33 7.66
N SER A 135 12.67 16.50 8.24
CA SER A 135 13.03 16.59 9.67
C SER A 135 13.69 17.93 10.00
N ALA A 136 14.58 18.42 9.13
CA ALA A 136 15.18 19.74 9.28
C ALA A 136 14.14 20.86 9.35
N TRP A 137 13.08 20.77 8.53
CA TRP A 137 11.98 21.72 8.58
C TRP A 137 11.13 21.55 9.85
N THR A 138 10.71 20.33 10.19
CA THR A 138 9.85 20.09 11.35
C THR A 138 10.54 20.49 12.66
N GLN A 139 11.87 20.51 12.70
CA GLN A 139 12.63 21.05 13.83
C GLN A 139 12.58 22.57 13.96
N GLN A 140 12.25 23.31 12.90
CA GLN A 140 12.20 24.78 12.90
C GLN A 140 10.79 25.33 13.02
N ASP A 141 9.79 24.64 12.44
CA ASP A 141 8.40 25.09 12.43
C ASP A 141 7.67 24.73 13.73
N PRO A 142 7.24 25.72 14.55
CA PRO A 142 6.57 25.47 15.83
C PRO A 142 5.32 24.61 15.70
N TYR A 143 4.64 24.61 14.54
CA TYR A 143 3.46 23.78 14.32
C TYR A 143 3.72 22.31 14.65
N PHE A 144 4.88 21.76 14.27
CA PHE A 144 5.13 20.32 14.44
C PHE A 144 5.47 19.90 15.87
N LYS A 145 6.00 20.82 16.69
CA LYS A 145 6.52 20.48 18.04
C LYS A 145 5.70 21.08 19.19
N ALA A 146 5.07 22.22 18.97
CA ALA A 146 4.26 22.89 19.97
C ALA A 146 2.78 22.55 19.81
N PHE A 147 2.10 22.36 20.94
CA PHE A 147 0.66 22.22 20.98
C PHE A 147 -0.03 23.58 20.89
N GLY A 148 -1.26 23.62 20.37
CA GLY A 148 -2.04 24.85 20.23
C GLY A 148 -1.68 25.72 19.01
N VAL A 149 -0.60 25.42 18.30
CA VAL A 149 -0.26 26.11 17.04
C VAL A 149 -1.14 25.58 15.91
N SER A 150 -1.82 26.49 15.20
CA SER A 150 -2.68 26.17 14.06
C SER A 150 -1.86 25.75 12.84
N VAL A 151 -2.42 24.85 12.02
CA VAL A 151 -1.84 24.49 10.72
C VAL A 151 -1.78 25.68 9.75
N ASP A 152 -2.61 26.71 9.97
CA ASP A 152 -2.65 27.94 9.18
C ASP A 152 -1.78 29.06 9.76
N SER A 153 -1.14 28.86 10.92
CA SER A 153 -0.25 29.86 11.51
C SER A 153 0.87 30.24 10.53
N PRO A 154 1.39 31.48 10.55
CA PRO A 154 2.48 31.91 9.68
C PRO A 154 3.68 30.95 9.71
N LEU A 155 4.37 30.85 8.57
CA LEU A 155 5.58 30.04 8.44
C LEU A 155 6.76 30.72 9.18
N PRO A 156 7.71 29.95 9.73
CA PRO A 156 8.81 30.49 10.54
C PRO A 156 9.85 31.31 9.74
N ASN A 157 9.94 31.12 8.42
CA ASN A 157 10.97 31.74 7.59
C ASN A 157 10.44 32.93 6.79
N THR A 158 11.18 34.04 6.80
CA THR A 158 10.92 35.23 5.98
C THR A 158 11.67 35.11 4.65
N GLY A 159 10.99 34.69 3.59
CA GLY A 159 11.58 34.53 2.25
C GLY A 159 10.54 34.06 1.24
N LEU A 160 10.95 33.66 0.03
CA LEU A 160 10.03 33.25 -1.05
C LEU A 160 9.07 32.11 -0.66
N ILE A 161 9.42 31.31 0.36
CA ILE A 161 8.59 30.23 0.89
C ILE A 161 7.28 30.76 1.51
N THR A 162 7.22 32.03 1.95
CA THR A 162 5.98 32.62 2.50
C THR A 162 4.89 32.81 1.44
N LEU A 163 5.24 32.75 0.15
CA LEU A 163 4.27 32.76 -0.95
C LEU A 163 3.45 31.46 -1.02
N ILE A 164 3.93 30.39 -0.39
CA ILE A 164 3.23 29.11 -0.31
C ILE A 164 2.26 29.15 0.88
N PRO A 165 0.97 28.81 0.72
CA PRO A 165 0.03 28.74 1.82
C PRO A 165 0.56 27.82 2.95
N PRO A 166 0.58 28.26 4.23
CA PRO A 166 1.21 27.49 5.32
C PRO A 166 0.69 26.06 5.43
N ARG A 167 -0.62 25.88 5.30
CA ARG A 167 -1.29 24.58 5.30
C ARG A 167 -0.80 23.66 4.19
N LEU A 168 -0.63 24.19 2.97
CA LEU A 168 -0.16 23.40 1.83
C LEU A 168 1.26 22.90 2.07
N LEU A 169 2.16 23.76 2.54
CA LEU A 169 3.54 23.37 2.83
C LEU A 169 3.60 22.31 3.94
N ARG A 170 2.93 22.54 5.07
CA ARG A 170 2.92 21.60 6.20
C ARG A 170 2.33 20.25 5.81
N CYS A 171 1.20 20.24 5.09
CA CYS A 171 0.60 18.99 4.60
C CYS A 171 1.51 18.28 3.59
N THR A 172 2.24 19.01 2.75
CA THR A 172 3.21 18.42 1.81
C THR A 172 4.35 17.76 2.56
N ILE A 173 4.92 18.42 3.58
CA ILE A 173 5.98 17.87 4.42
C ILE A 173 5.52 16.60 5.12
N MET A 174 4.31 16.62 5.71
CA MET A 174 3.73 15.44 6.34
C MET A 174 3.55 14.29 5.34
N ALA A 175 3.01 14.57 4.16
CA ALA A 175 2.81 13.57 3.12
C ALA A 175 4.13 12.98 2.63
N LEU A 176 5.15 13.81 2.40
CA LEU A 176 6.49 13.38 1.99
C LEU A 176 7.16 12.50 3.03
N GLN A 177 7.05 12.87 4.31
CA GLN A 177 7.65 12.09 5.39
C GLN A 177 6.98 10.72 5.55
N VAL A 178 5.63 10.66 5.50
CA VAL A 178 4.88 9.39 5.51
C VAL A 178 5.20 8.56 4.26
N TRP A 179 5.28 9.19 3.09
CA TRP A 179 5.65 8.51 1.85
C TRP A 179 7.03 7.88 1.93
N ALA A 180 8.02 8.62 2.43
CA ALA A 180 9.39 8.15 2.52
C ALA A 180 9.56 7.03 3.55
N THR A 181 8.97 7.15 4.74
CA THR A 181 9.08 6.14 5.80
C THR A 181 8.37 4.85 5.43
N VAL A 182 7.12 4.92 4.95
CA VAL A 182 6.35 3.74 4.52
C VAL A 182 7.00 3.11 3.29
N GLY A 183 7.49 3.92 2.35
CA GLY A 183 8.19 3.42 1.15
C GLY A 183 9.41 2.56 1.48
N GLN A 184 10.20 2.99 2.47
CA GLN A 184 11.40 2.28 2.92
C GLN A 184 11.08 0.94 3.60
N GLN A 185 9.95 0.84 4.31
CA GLN A 185 9.53 -0.41 4.98
C GLN A 185 9.30 -1.57 4.01
N PHE A 186 8.86 -1.29 2.78
CA PHE A 186 8.54 -2.36 1.81
C PHE A 186 9.66 -2.68 0.84
N GLN A 187 10.43 -1.70 0.38
CA GLN A 187 11.36 -1.91 -0.73
C GLN A 187 12.73 -2.43 -0.30
N LEU A 188 13.32 -1.86 0.75
CA LEU A 188 14.68 -2.24 1.16
C LEU A 188 14.76 -3.69 1.65
N PRO A 189 13.84 -4.20 2.50
CA PRO A 189 13.89 -5.59 2.94
C PRO A 189 13.74 -6.60 1.79
N CYS A 190 13.09 -6.22 0.69
CA CYS A 190 12.92 -7.07 -0.48
C CYS A 190 14.22 -7.32 -1.26
N CYS A 191 15.30 -6.55 -1.03
CA CYS A 191 16.59 -6.80 -1.66
C CYS A 191 17.17 -8.17 -1.28
N LEU A 192 16.98 -8.61 -0.03
CA LEU A 192 17.49 -9.89 0.47
C LEU A 192 16.86 -11.10 -0.26
N PRO A 193 15.52 -11.28 -0.29
CA PRO A 193 14.93 -12.39 -1.03
C PRO A 193 15.22 -12.31 -2.54
N VAL A 194 15.34 -11.12 -3.13
CA VAL A 194 15.75 -11.00 -4.53
C VAL A 194 17.20 -11.47 -4.74
N ALA A 195 18.13 -11.14 -3.83
CA ALA A 195 19.51 -11.61 -3.91
C ALA A 195 19.62 -13.14 -3.70
N LEU A 196 18.87 -13.69 -2.75
CA LEU A 196 18.81 -15.14 -2.53
C LEU A 196 18.22 -15.89 -3.73
N HIS A 197 17.19 -15.32 -4.35
CA HIS A 197 16.64 -15.82 -5.60
C HIS A 197 17.66 -15.74 -6.74
N TRP A 198 18.42 -14.65 -6.85
CA TRP A 198 19.50 -14.53 -7.84
C TRP A 198 20.58 -15.61 -7.66
N ALA A 199 20.90 -15.95 -6.41
CA ALA A 199 21.84 -17.01 -6.07
C ALA A 199 21.27 -18.43 -6.17
N GLY A 200 19.98 -18.59 -6.54
CA GLY A 200 19.34 -19.90 -6.72
C GLY A 200 18.82 -20.55 -5.43
N TYR A 201 18.78 -19.82 -4.30
CA TYR A 201 18.30 -20.35 -3.00
C TYR A 201 16.80 -20.18 -2.77
N LEU A 202 16.13 -19.33 -3.54
CA LEU A 202 14.67 -19.11 -3.47
C LEU A 202 14.05 -19.33 -4.84
N SER A 203 12.80 -19.79 -4.86
CA SER A 203 12.00 -19.95 -6.08
C SER A 203 11.22 -18.69 -6.44
N ASP A 204 10.67 -18.66 -7.66
CA ASP A 204 9.93 -17.53 -8.24
C ASP A 204 8.81 -16.96 -7.34
N PRO A 205 7.99 -17.76 -6.63
CA PRO A 205 6.95 -17.24 -5.74
C PRO A 205 7.50 -16.40 -4.58
N TRP A 206 8.75 -16.64 -4.17
CA TRP A 206 9.38 -15.97 -3.03
C TRP A 206 10.21 -14.75 -3.42
N SER A 207 10.16 -14.33 -4.67
CA SER A 207 11.03 -13.28 -5.19
C SER A 207 10.30 -11.98 -5.55
N PRO A 208 10.39 -10.92 -4.72
CA PRO A 208 9.65 -9.68 -4.90
C PRO A 208 9.84 -8.95 -6.24
N HIS A 209 10.95 -9.20 -6.94
CA HIS A 209 11.17 -8.62 -8.27
C HIS A 209 10.17 -9.14 -9.32
N LEU A 210 9.53 -10.28 -9.09
CA LEU A 210 8.50 -10.85 -9.97
C LEU A 210 7.08 -10.41 -9.60
N TRP A 211 6.89 -9.82 -8.42
CA TRP A 211 5.59 -9.43 -7.92
C TRP A 211 5.15 -8.07 -8.49
N PRO A 212 3.84 -7.73 -8.41
CA PRO A 212 3.39 -6.40 -8.71
C PRO A 212 3.98 -5.41 -7.71
N THR A 213 4.39 -4.24 -8.18
CA THR A 213 4.99 -3.20 -7.34
C THR A 213 4.11 -2.85 -6.14
N PHE A 214 4.72 -2.67 -4.96
CA PHE A 214 4.03 -2.23 -3.73
C PHE A 214 3.35 -0.87 -3.88
N PHE A 215 3.97 0.00 -4.68
CA PHE A 215 3.44 1.30 -5.06
C PHE A 215 3.29 1.35 -6.58
N GLY A 216 2.12 1.75 -7.05
CA GLY A 216 1.86 1.87 -8.49
C GLY A 216 2.47 3.12 -9.12
N SER A 217 1.94 3.51 -10.28
CA SER A 217 2.39 4.71 -10.99
C SER A 217 1.82 5.98 -10.36
N PHE A 218 2.71 6.84 -9.82
CA PHE A 218 2.30 8.14 -9.28
C PHE A 218 1.71 9.06 -10.36
N ARG A 219 2.29 9.06 -11.57
CA ARG A 219 1.72 9.77 -12.72
C ARG A 219 0.30 9.27 -13.05
N GLY A 220 0.05 7.99 -12.86
CA GLY A 220 -1.26 7.37 -13.05
C GLY A 220 -2.35 7.88 -12.10
N VAL A 221 -1.98 8.57 -11.02
CA VAL A 221 -2.93 9.22 -10.09
C VAL A 221 -3.67 10.36 -10.77
N PHE A 222 -2.95 11.18 -11.55
CA PHE A 222 -3.47 12.45 -12.09
C PHE A 222 -3.85 12.38 -13.58
N THR A 223 -3.34 11.40 -14.33
CA THR A 223 -3.45 11.36 -15.80
C THR A 223 -4.70 10.68 -16.36
N THR A 224 -5.75 10.52 -15.54
CA THR A 224 -7.01 9.89 -15.93
C THR A 224 -7.99 10.85 -16.62
N GLN A 225 -8.84 10.33 -17.51
CA GLN A 225 -9.91 11.09 -18.20
C GLN A 225 -11.17 11.24 -17.33
N ASN A 226 -10.98 11.45 -16.03
CA ASN A 226 -12.03 11.73 -15.06
C ASN A 226 -11.39 12.29 -13.78
N LEU A 227 -12.22 12.91 -12.93
CA LEU A 227 -11.80 13.26 -11.59
C LEU A 227 -11.70 11.98 -10.76
N GLY A 228 -10.57 11.80 -10.09
CA GLY A 228 -10.29 10.54 -9.41
C GLY A 228 -8.95 10.47 -8.71
N ALA A 229 -8.27 11.59 -8.48
CA ALA A 229 -6.94 11.57 -7.88
C ALA A 229 -6.91 10.87 -6.52
N VAL A 230 -7.89 11.11 -5.65
CA VAL A 230 -7.98 10.52 -4.32
C VAL A 230 -8.24 9.02 -4.43
N ARG A 231 -9.22 8.58 -5.22
CA ARG A 231 -9.44 7.13 -5.45
C ARG A 231 -8.30 6.44 -6.20
N ASN A 232 -7.62 7.11 -7.10
CA ASN A 232 -6.48 6.55 -7.83
C ASN A 232 -5.26 6.47 -6.91
N PHE A 233 -5.05 7.46 -6.03
CA PHE A 233 -3.99 7.42 -5.03
C PHE A 233 -4.13 6.17 -4.16
N TRP A 234 -5.28 5.97 -3.52
CA TRP A 234 -5.49 4.80 -2.66
C TRP A 234 -5.69 3.49 -3.42
N GLY A 235 -6.35 3.53 -4.58
CA GLY A 235 -6.75 2.33 -5.31
C GLY A 235 -5.76 1.85 -6.36
N ARG A 236 -4.71 2.62 -6.67
CA ARG A 236 -3.71 2.27 -7.70
C ARG A 236 -2.28 2.55 -7.28
N TYR A 237 -2.04 3.54 -6.42
CA TYR A 237 -0.69 3.98 -6.08
C TYR A 237 -0.23 3.54 -4.69
N TRP A 238 -0.99 3.84 -3.64
CA TRP A 238 -0.55 3.74 -2.25
C TRP A 238 -0.70 2.32 -1.69
N HIS A 239 0.34 1.81 -1.02
CA HIS A 239 0.42 0.56 -0.25
C HIS A 239 -0.73 -0.46 -0.45
N GLN A 240 -0.59 -1.35 -1.43
CA GLN A 240 -1.65 -2.28 -1.87
C GLN A 240 -1.73 -3.60 -1.08
N THR A 241 -0.91 -3.79 -0.05
CA THR A 241 -0.72 -5.09 0.61
C THR A 241 -1.98 -5.63 1.28
N LEU A 242 -2.73 -4.77 1.97
CA LEU A 242 -3.90 -5.16 2.77
C LEU A 242 -5.25 -5.07 2.03
N ARG A 243 -5.23 -4.86 0.71
CA ARG A 243 -6.43 -4.54 -0.08
C ARG A 243 -7.54 -5.59 0.06
N HIS A 244 -7.19 -6.87 -0.05
CA HIS A 244 -8.16 -7.97 -0.05
C HIS A 244 -8.74 -8.22 1.34
N TYR A 245 -7.91 -8.11 2.39
CA TYR A 245 -8.33 -8.28 3.78
C TYR A 245 -9.31 -7.18 4.21
N CYS A 246 -9.00 -5.92 3.89
CA CYS A 246 -9.85 -4.79 4.28
C CYS A 246 -11.15 -4.69 3.45
N SER A 247 -11.14 -5.12 2.19
CA SER A 247 -12.34 -5.04 1.32
C SER A 247 -13.25 -6.27 1.39
N GLY A 248 -12.74 -7.42 1.84
CA GLY A 248 -13.48 -8.68 1.94
C GLY A 248 -14.83 -8.57 2.65
N PRO A 249 -14.91 -7.97 3.85
CA PRO A 249 -16.19 -7.80 4.54
C PRO A 249 -17.19 -6.96 3.73
N GLY A 250 -16.71 -5.95 3.00
CA GLY A 250 -17.57 -5.12 2.15
C GLY A 250 -18.11 -5.88 0.93
N VAL A 251 -17.30 -6.78 0.36
CA VAL A 251 -17.75 -7.70 -0.70
C VAL A 251 -18.83 -8.64 -0.17
N TRP A 252 -18.60 -9.24 1.00
CA TRP A 252 -19.57 -10.14 1.63
C TRP A 252 -20.91 -9.45 1.91
N ILE A 253 -20.91 -8.24 2.50
CA ILE A 253 -22.14 -7.47 2.73
C ILE A 253 -22.83 -7.13 1.40
N ALA A 254 -22.07 -6.72 0.38
CA ALA A 254 -22.63 -6.39 -0.93
C ALA A 254 -23.28 -7.60 -1.61
N ASP A 255 -22.71 -8.79 -1.47
CA ASP A 255 -23.25 -10.02 -2.04
C ASP A 255 -24.46 -10.52 -1.24
N PHE A 256 -24.41 -10.45 0.09
CA PHE A 256 -25.53 -10.76 0.98
C PHE A 256 -26.76 -9.87 0.70
N THR A 257 -26.54 -8.60 0.37
CA THR A 257 -27.60 -7.64 0.05
C THR A 257 -27.93 -7.57 -1.45
N HIS A 258 -27.34 -8.44 -2.27
CA HIS A 258 -27.53 -8.50 -3.71
C HIS A 258 -27.29 -7.17 -4.44
N LEU A 259 -26.35 -6.35 -3.97
CA LEU A 259 -26.01 -5.08 -4.63
C LEU A 259 -25.42 -5.32 -6.03
N PRO A 260 -25.92 -4.62 -7.07
CA PRO A 260 -25.43 -4.82 -8.43
C PRO A 260 -23.91 -4.58 -8.53
N ARG A 261 -23.21 -5.48 -9.22
CA ARG A 261 -21.74 -5.47 -9.33
C ARG A 261 -21.15 -4.16 -9.85
N ARG A 262 -21.89 -3.43 -10.69
CA ARG A 262 -21.47 -2.15 -11.31
C ARG A 262 -22.17 -0.92 -10.71
N SER A 263 -22.75 -1.05 -9.52
CA SER A 263 -23.43 0.08 -8.86
C SER A 263 -22.46 0.97 -8.07
N TYR A 264 -22.79 2.27 -8.01
CA TYR A 264 -22.08 3.23 -7.16
C TYR A 264 -22.22 2.89 -5.67
N TYR A 265 -23.37 2.35 -5.26
CA TYR A 265 -23.62 1.90 -3.89
C TYR A 265 -22.66 0.80 -3.46
N ARG A 266 -22.48 -0.23 -4.31
CA ARG A 266 -21.50 -1.30 -4.05
C ARG A 266 -20.09 -0.72 -3.93
N TYR A 267 -19.70 0.16 -4.86
CA TYR A 267 -18.37 0.77 -4.81
C TYR A 267 -18.14 1.58 -3.54
N PHE A 268 -19.11 2.40 -3.13
CA PHE A 268 -19.02 3.19 -1.91
C PHE A 268 -18.97 2.31 -0.66
N LEU A 269 -19.79 1.25 -0.59
CA LEU A 269 -19.76 0.29 0.51
C LEU A 269 -18.38 -0.36 0.65
N LEU A 270 -17.83 -0.88 -0.46
CA LEU A 270 -16.50 -1.48 -0.47
C LEU A 270 -15.44 -0.49 0.00
N ALA A 271 -15.49 0.77 -0.46
CA ALA A 271 -14.58 1.81 -0.01
C ALA A 271 -14.75 2.11 1.49
N ALA A 272 -15.98 2.29 1.96
CA ALA A 272 -16.29 2.57 3.36
C ALA A 272 -15.78 1.46 4.27
N THR A 273 -16.06 0.20 3.94
CA THR A 273 -15.59 -0.95 4.71
C THR A 273 -14.05 -1.06 4.68
N THR A 274 -13.42 -0.85 3.52
CA THR A 274 -11.96 -0.89 3.39
C THR A 274 -11.29 0.15 4.29
N PHE A 275 -11.78 1.39 4.27
CA PHE A 275 -11.23 2.46 5.10
C PHE A 275 -11.64 2.36 6.57
N PHE A 276 -12.78 1.73 6.87
CA PHE A 276 -13.18 1.42 8.24
C PHE A 276 -12.14 0.52 8.92
N PHE A 277 -11.87 -0.64 8.32
CA PHE A 277 -10.87 -1.57 8.83
C PHE A 277 -9.45 -1.00 8.78
N SER A 278 -9.10 -0.27 7.72
CA SER A 278 -7.82 0.43 7.65
C SER A 278 -7.64 1.40 8.83
N GLY A 279 -8.67 2.16 9.20
CA GLY A 279 -8.63 3.01 10.39
C GLY A 279 -8.39 2.22 11.68
N ILE A 280 -9.04 1.07 11.85
CA ILE A 280 -8.87 0.22 13.04
C ILE A 280 -7.45 -0.36 13.13
N VAL A 281 -6.86 -0.77 12.01
CA VAL A 281 -5.45 -1.20 11.98
C VAL A 281 -4.54 -0.06 12.49
N HIS A 282 -4.74 1.16 12.00
CA HIS A 282 -3.82 2.27 12.28
C HIS A 282 -3.98 2.88 13.68
N ILE A 283 -5.13 2.73 14.35
CA ILE A 283 -5.22 3.13 15.76
C ILE A 283 -4.36 2.27 16.68
N GLY A 284 -3.90 1.11 16.21
CA GLY A 284 -2.94 0.29 16.93
C GLY A 284 -1.54 0.85 17.00
N LEU A 285 -1.26 1.93 16.25
CA LEU A 285 -0.05 2.73 16.40
C LEU A 285 -0.08 3.61 17.67
N VAL A 286 -1.22 3.71 18.35
CA VAL A 286 -1.39 4.54 19.54
C VAL A 286 -1.18 3.68 20.80
N PRO A 287 -0.06 3.85 21.52
CA PRO A 287 0.18 3.13 22.76
C PRO A 287 -0.87 3.51 23.83
N PRO A 288 -1.06 2.68 24.86
CA PRO A 288 -1.97 3.01 25.97
C PRO A 288 -1.61 4.34 26.65
N GLU A 289 -0.32 4.61 26.79
CA GLU A 289 0.23 5.81 27.41
C GLU A 289 1.22 6.49 26.45
N PRO A 290 0.76 7.41 25.59
CA PRO A 290 1.63 8.12 24.65
C PRO A 290 2.53 9.12 25.39
N ALA A 291 3.85 8.93 25.29
CA ALA A 291 4.85 9.67 26.08
C ALA A 291 4.84 11.20 25.89
N PHE A 292 4.35 11.70 24.75
CA PHE A 292 4.43 13.12 24.39
C PHE A 292 3.05 13.80 24.30
N ALA A 293 1.96 13.10 24.61
CA ALA A 293 0.62 13.57 24.29
C ALA A 293 0.04 14.53 25.32
N VAL A 294 -0.66 15.55 24.82
CA VAL A 294 -1.58 16.37 25.63
C VAL A 294 -3.02 15.87 25.53
N LYS A 295 -3.32 15.09 24.48
CA LYS A 295 -4.60 14.43 24.27
C LYS A 295 -4.58 13.02 24.86
N SER A 296 -5.73 12.55 25.32
CA SER A 296 -5.87 11.15 25.73
C SER A 296 -5.60 10.21 24.54
N ALA A 297 -5.16 8.98 24.82
CA ALA A 297 -4.94 7.98 23.78
C ALA A 297 -6.17 7.78 22.89
N ASN A 298 -7.38 7.82 23.45
CA ASN A 298 -8.62 7.68 22.70
C ASN A 298 -8.87 8.85 21.75
N GLU A 299 -8.58 10.09 22.16
CA GLU A 299 -8.68 11.24 21.25
C GLU A 299 -7.70 11.14 20.08
N ILE A 300 -6.48 10.65 20.32
CA ILE A 300 -5.49 10.40 19.26
C ILE A 300 -6.01 9.33 18.29
N ARG A 301 -6.57 8.23 18.81
CA ARG A 301 -7.19 7.18 17.99
C ARG A 301 -8.32 7.76 17.13
N TRP A 302 -9.18 8.60 17.70
CA TRP A 302 -10.24 9.27 16.95
C TRP A 302 -9.74 10.15 15.81
N LEU A 303 -8.61 10.85 15.99
CA LEU A 303 -8.00 11.63 14.91
C LEU A 303 -7.57 10.74 13.73
N ILE A 304 -6.94 9.59 14.02
CA ILE A 304 -6.55 8.61 13.02
C ILE A 304 -7.79 8.01 12.33
N LEU A 305 -8.82 7.61 13.09
CA LEU A 305 -10.07 7.09 12.52
C LEU A 305 -10.73 8.11 11.60
N LYS A 306 -10.84 9.38 12.01
CA LYS A 306 -11.42 10.44 11.18
C LYS A 306 -10.66 10.60 9.87
N PHE A 307 -9.32 10.50 9.88
CA PHE A 307 -8.53 10.56 8.65
C PHE A 307 -8.90 9.42 7.69
N PHE A 308 -8.92 8.17 8.15
CA PHE A 308 -9.22 7.04 7.28
C PHE A 308 -10.70 7.03 6.85
N TRP A 309 -11.63 7.28 7.76
CA TRP A 309 -13.07 7.24 7.48
C TRP A 309 -13.55 8.39 6.60
N ALA A 310 -12.78 9.47 6.47
CA ALA A 310 -13.09 10.55 5.54
C ALA A 310 -12.83 10.17 4.06
N GLN A 311 -11.94 9.20 3.76
CA GLN A 311 -11.52 8.91 2.38
C GLN A 311 -12.67 8.53 1.41
N PRO A 312 -13.66 7.71 1.80
CA PRO A 312 -14.82 7.42 0.96
C PRO A 312 -15.64 8.66 0.57
N LEU A 313 -15.65 9.71 1.41
CA LEU A 313 -16.33 10.98 1.08
C LEU A 313 -15.64 11.68 -0.10
N GLY A 314 -14.31 11.65 -0.13
CA GLY A 314 -13.53 12.12 -1.27
C GLY A 314 -13.88 11.37 -2.55
N PHE A 315 -14.08 10.04 -2.47
CA PHE A 315 -14.48 9.24 -3.62
C PHE A 315 -15.91 9.59 -4.08
N ALA A 316 -16.83 9.79 -3.14
CA ALA A 316 -18.20 10.20 -3.44
C ALA A 316 -18.23 11.54 -4.19
N PHE A 317 -17.46 12.52 -3.71
CA PHE A 317 -17.29 13.80 -4.40
C PHE A 317 -16.75 13.62 -5.82
N GLU A 318 -15.67 12.83 -5.98
CA GLU A 318 -15.08 12.55 -7.30
C GLU A 318 -16.06 11.90 -8.27
N MET A 319 -16.92 11.01 -7.79
CA MET A 319 -17.94 10.35 -8.60
C MET A 319 -19.00 11.34 -9.11
N VAL A 320 -19.50 12.21 -8.23
CA VAL A 320 -20.51 13.23 -8.58
C VAL A 320 -19.92 14.23 -9.57
N VAL A 321 -18.76 14.81 -9.26
CA VAL A 321 -18.13 15.82 -10.13
C VAL A 321 -17.70 15.20 -11.47
N SER A 322 -17.19 13.97 -11.48
CA SER A 322 -16.88 13.27 -12.73
C SER A 322 -18.10 13.09 -13.62
N ARG A 323 -19.29 12.89 -13.05
CA ARG A 323 -20.53 12.77 -13.84
C ARG A 323 -20.89 14.10 -14.49
N VAL A 324 -20.76 15.20 -13.76
CA VAL A 324 -21.00 16.57 -14.29
C VAL A 324 -20.00 16.90 -15.39
N LEU A 325 -18.69 16.75 -15.13
CA LEU A 325 -17.64 17.09 -16.10
C LEU A 325 -17.71 16.27 -17.39
N ARG A 326 -18.14 14.99 -17.30
CA ARG A 326 -18.39 14.17 -18.50
C ARG A 326 -19.53 14.71 -19.35
N GLY A 327 -20.55 15.30 -18.74
CA GLY A 327 -21.65 15.95 -19.47
C GLY A 327 -21.24 17.28 -20.13
N LEU A 328 -20.05 17.79 -19.83
CA LEU A 328 -19.49 19.03 -20.39
C LEU A 328 -18.37 18.75 -21.42
N ASP A 329 -18.19 17.50 -21.86
CA ASP A 329 -17.12 17.10 -22.80
C ASP A 329 -15.72 17.60 -22.41
N THR A 330 -15.43 17.57 -21.10
CA THR A 330 -14.19 18.16 -20.55
C THR A 330 -12.94 17.46 -21.12
N PRO A 331 -11.97 18.19 -21.72
CA PRO A 331 -10.77 17.59 -22.28
C PRO A 331 -9.79 17.10 -21.20
N LYS A 332 -8.96 16.11 -21.56
CA LYS A 332 -8.00 15.44 -20.65
C LYS A 332 -7.08 16.40 -19.88
N PRO A 333 -6.47 17.46 -20.47
CA PRO A 333 -5.60 18.37 -19.73
C PRO A 333 -6.30 19.07 -18.56
N ILE A 334 -7.59 19.40 -18.72
CA ILE A 334 -8.39 19.99 -17.64
C ILE A 334 -8.59 18.98 -16.52
N TYR A 335 -8.89 17.71 -16.83
CA TYR A 335 -8.94 16.66 -15.80
C TYR A 335 -7.61 16.50 -15.05
N VAL A 336 -6.46 16.57 -15.73
CA VAL A 336 -5.14 16.50 -15.08
C VAL A 336 -4.97 17.63 -14.07
N MET A 337 -5.25 18.87 -14.49
CA MET A 337 -5.16 20.04 -13.62
C MET A 337 -6.13 19.92 -12.43
N LEU A 338 -7.39 19.58 -12.68
CA LEU A 338 -8.40 19.40 -11.64
C LEU A 338 -8.00 18.30 -10.65
N ASN A 339 -7.44 17.18 -11.13
CA ASN A 339 -6.94 16.10 -10.28
C ASN A 339 -5.80 16.57 -9.37
N ILE A 340 -4.86 17.37 -9.87
CA ILE A 340 -3.75 17.91 -9.07
C ILE A 340 -4.28 18.84 -7.99
N VAL A 341 -5.11 19.81 -8.38
CA VAL A 341 -5.68 20.81 -7.46
C VAL A 341 -6.58 20.14 -6.42
N TRP A 342 -7.48 19.25 -6.85
CA TRP A 342 -8.37 18.51 -5.97
C TRP A 342 -7.60 17.65 -4.97
N PHE A 343 -6.58 16.93 -5.41
CA PHE A 343 -5.78 16.09 -4.52
C PHE A 343 -5.04 16.93 -3.47
N ALA A 344 -4.43 18.05 -3.88
CA ALA A 344 -3.77 18.97 -2.95
C ALA A 344 -4.76 19.53 -1.92
N ALA A 345 -5.95 19.95 -2.37
CA ALA A 345 -7.02 20.45 -1.50
C ALA A 345 -7.51 19.37 -0.53
N TRP A 346 -7.74 18.14 -1.02
CA TRP A 346 -8.14 17.01 -0.20
C TRP A 346 -7.10 16.69 0.88
N CYS A 347 -5.82 16.63 0.51
CA CYS A 347 -4.71 16.46 1.45
C CYS A 347 -4.69 17.57 2.51
N CYS A 348 -4.88 18.84 2.11
CA CYS A 348 -4.95 19.98 3.05
C CYS A 348 -6.14 19.90 4.02
N LEU A 349 -7.20 19.20 3.65
CA LEU A 349 -8.37 18.98 4.49
C LEU A 349 -8.14 17.85 5.49
N VAL A 350 -7.67 16.69 5.05
CA VAL A 350 -7.64 15.47 5.88
C VAL A 350 -6.31 15.22 6.58
N LEU A 351 -5.17 15.58 5.99
CA LEU A 351 -3.86 15.32 6.60
C LEU A 351 -3.67 15.99 7.97
N PRO A 352 -4.18 17.20 8.26
CA PRO A 352 -4.06 17.79 9.59
C PRO A 352 -4.54 16.89 10.74
N LEU A 353 -5.51 16.01 10.48
CA LEU A 353 -5.96 15.00 11.46
C LEU A 353 -4.82 14.04 11.84
N LEU A 354 -4.13 13.49 10.84
CA LEU A 354 -3.00 12.60 11.04
C LEU A 354 -1.78 13.35 11.57
N GLY A 355 -1.61 14.61 11.18
CA GLY A 355 -0.56 15.49 11.71
C GLY A 355 -0.71 15.71 13.20
N GLU A 356 -1.93 16.03 13.65
CA GLU A 356 -2.23 16.22 15.06
C GLU A 356 -1.99 14.94 15.88
N ALA A 357 -2.40 13.78 15.34
CA ALA A 357 -2.07 12.50 15.95
C ALA A 357 -0.55 12.31 16.05
N GLY A 358 0.19 12.57 14.96
CA GLY A 358 1.66 12.50 14.93
C GLY A 358 2.35 13.45 15.91
N ARG A 359 1.80 14.65 16.15
CA ARG A 359 2.32 15.59 17.17
C ARG A 359 2.22 14.99 18.58
N ASN A 360 1.06 14.41 18.90
CA ASN A 360 0.82 13.78 20.20
C ASN A 360 1.62 12.48 20.37
N LEU A 361 1.90 11.76 19.28
CA LEU A 361 2.77 10.58 19.27
C LEU A 361 4.27 10.93 19.24
N GLY A 362 4.63 12.21 19.11
CA GLY A 362 6.01 12.67 19.10
C GLY A 362 6.79 12.36 17.82
N TYR A 363 6.12 12.05 16.70
CA TYR A 363 6.78 11.69 15.43
C TYR A 363 7.70 12.78 14.88
N TRP A 364 7.46 14.04 15.24
CA TRP A 364 8.27 15.17 14.81
C TRP A 364 9.31 15.64 15.84
N ARG A 365 9.36 15.00 17.02
CA ARG A 365 10.29 15.36 18.10
C ARG A 365 11.66 14.71 17.95
N VAL A 366 11.70 13.59 17.22
CA VAL A 366 12.94 12.84 16.97
C VAL A 366 13.42 13.07 15.55
N TRP A 367 14.73 12.97 15.36
CA TRP A 367 15.31 12.83 14.03
C TRP A 367 15.35 11.33 13.70
N PRO A 368 14.54 10.81 12.76
CA PRO A 368 14.35 9.37 12.63
C PRO A 368 15.52 8.63 11.97
N ILE A 369 16.51 9.35 11.42
CA ILE A 369 17.66 8.76 10.71
C ILE A 369 18.96 8.91 11.52
N PRO A 370 19.86 7.91 11.48
CA PRO A 370 21.10 7.89 12.27
C PRO A 370 22.18 8.85 11.77
N LEU A 371 22.11 9.24 10.49
CA LEU A 371 23.05 10.15 9.84
C LEU A 371 22.25 11.26 9.18
N SER A 372 22.59 12.53 9.43
CA SER A 372 21.94 13.68 8.82
C SER A 372 22.93 14.46 7.95
N PRO A 373 22.89 14.28 6.61
CA PRO A 373 23.63 15.15 5.69
C PRO A 373 23.32 16.63 5.89
N TRP A 374 22.06 16.98 6.13
CA TRP A 374 21.65 18.36 6.41
C TRP A 374 22.36 18.93 7.63
N GLN A 375 22.34 18.24 8.77
CA GLN A 375 23.03 18.72 9.98
C GLN A 375 24.55 18.66 9.84
N GLY A 376 25.09 17.68 9.12
CA GLY A 376 26.51 17.59 8.80
C GLY A 376 27.00 18.82 8.05
N VAL A 377 26.29 19.20 6.99
CA VAL A 377 26.64 20.35 6.14
C VAL A 377 26.37 21.69 6.86
N THR A 378 25.24 21.82 7.55
CA THR A 378 24.82 23.11 8.12
C THR A 378 25.38 23.38 9.53
N ARG A 379 25.72 22.35 10.29
CA ARG A 379 26.12 22.45 11.70
C ARG A 379 27.39 21.66 12.05
N GLY A 380 27.99 20.94 11.10
CA GLY A 380 29.13 20.04 11.36
C GLY A 380 28.76 18.79 12.18
N LYS A 381 27.46 18.52 12.39
CA LYS A 381 26.96 17.41 13.23
C LYS A 381 26.30 16.33 12.38
N TRP A 382 27.04 15.28 12.07
CA TRP A 382 26.55 14.19 11.22
C TRP A 382 25.61 13.21 11.93
N LEU A 383 25.76 13.07 13.24
CA LEU A 383 24.97 12.14 14.06
C LEU A 383 23.95 12.95 14.89
N PRO A 384 22.67 13.02 14.47
CA PRO A 384 21.67 13.86 15.12
C PRO A 384 21.29 13.39 16.53
N TRP A 385 21.66 12.17 16.92
CA TRP A 385 21.33 11.56 18.22
C TRP A 385 22.44 11.69 19.26
N TYR A 386 23.65 12.03 18.81
CA TYR A 386 24.79 12.27 19.67
C TYR A 386 24.99 13.79 19.73
N ALA A 387 24.43 14.40 20.75
CA ALA A 387 24.57 15.82 21.07
C ALA A 387 25.19 15.98 22.45
#